data_AF-A0A962UHS3-F1
#
_entry.id   AF-A0A962UHS3-F1
#
_cell.length_a   1.000
_cell.length_b   1.000
_cell.length_c   1.000
_cell.angle_alpha   90.00
_cell.angle_beta   90.00
_cell.angle_gamma   90.00
#
_symmetry.space_group_name_H-M   'P 1'
#
loop_
_entity.id
_entity.type
_entity.pdbx_description
1 polymer ?
#
loop_
_entity_poly.entity_id
_entity_poly.type
_entity_poly.pdbx_seq_one_letter_code
_entity_poly.pdbx_strand_id
1 'polypeptide(L)'
;EAVQAYLNKVNENLEEQEWKVTCLLFAPHAPEQNPVEDVWLRGKNFLRKHFYKNKTFRQVKSCFPDFINNQTFDFNKINWYLNIPQSV
;
A
#
# COMPACT_ATOMS: atom_id res chain seq x y z
N GLU A 1 -5.84 -12.63 12.97
CA GLU A 1 -6.55 -13.88 12.65
C GLU A 1 -7.09 -13.93 11.22
N ALA A 2 -7.85 -12.93 10.74
CA ALA A 2 -8.41 -12.95 9.38
C ALA A 2 -7.39 -13.08 8.23
N VAL A 3 -6.26 -12.35 8.30
CA VAL A 3 -5.23 -12.38 7.23
C VAL A 3 -4.56 -13.75 7.13
N GLN A 4 -4.20 -14.35 8.27
CA GLN A 4 -3.57 -15.67 8.28
C GLN A 4 -4.51 -16.75 7.74
N ALA A 5 -5.78 -16.72 8.12
CA ALA A 5 -6.78 -17.64 7.58
C ALA A 5 -6.95 -17.49 6.06
N TYR A 6 -6.92 -16.25 5.56
CA TYR A 6 -6.97 -15.98 4.13
C TYR A 6 -5.73 -16.53 3.39
N LEU A 7 -4.53 -16.28 3.92
CA LEU A 7 -3.28 -16.77 3.32
C LEU A 7 -3.26 -18.30 3.27
N ASN A 8 -3.65 -18.98 4.37
CA ASN A 8 -3.76 -20.44 4.42
C ASN A 8 -4.72 -20.98 3.36
N LYS A 9 -5.86 -20.31 3.15
CA LYS A 9 -6.84 -20.70 2.13
C LYS A 9 -6.33 -20.48 0.72
N VAL A 10 -5.65 -19.37 0.46
CA VAL A 10 -5.20 -18.99 -0.89
C VAL A 10 -3.99 -19.81 -1.34
N ASN A 11 -3.13 -20.18 -0.40
CA ASN A 11 -1.92 -20.97 -0.64
C ASN A 11 -2.10 -22.46 -0.29
N GLU A 12 -3.34 -22.92 -0.11
CA GLU A 12 -3.62 -24.31 0.27
C GLU A 12 -3.04 -25.28 -0.76
N ASN A 13 -2.31 -26.30 -0.28
CA ASN A 13 -1.62 -27.31 -1.09
C ASN A 13 -0.57 -26.78 -2.08
N LEU A 14 -0.05 -25.57 -1.86
CA LEU A 14 1.06 -25.01 -2.64
C LEU A 14 2.33 -25.03 -1.80
N GLU A 15 3.43 -25.43 -2.43
CA GLU A 15 4.78 -25.20 -1.89
C GLU A 15 5.05 -23.68 -1.81
N GLU A 16 5.94 -23.24 -0.91
CA GLU A 16 6.24 -21.81 -0.71
C GLU A 16 6.62 -21.10 -2.01
N GLN A 17 7.36 -21.80 -2.87
CA GLN A 17 7.78 -21.35 -4.21
C GLN A 17 6.60 -21.02 -5.14
N GLU A 18 5.44 -21.64 -4.90
CA GLU A 18 4.23 -21.55 -5.72
C GLU A 18 3.15 -20.70 -5.05
N TRP A 19 3.43 -20.07 -3.90
CA TRP A 19 2.46 -19.24 -3.20
C TRP A 19 1.93 -18.10 -4.07
N LYS A 20 0.61 -17.96 -4.10
CA LYS A 20 -0.09 -16.94 -4.89
C LYS A 20 -0.07 -15.57 -4.21
N VAL A 21 -0.04 -15.57 -2.88
CA VAL A 21 0.03 -14.35 -2.07
C VAL A 21 1.01 -14.57 -0.94
N THR A 22 2.01 -13.71 -0.83
CA THR A 22 3.00 -13.75 0.24
C THR A 22 2.83 -12.55 1.17
N CYS A 23 3.26 -12.69 2.42
CA CYS A 23 3.30 -11.61 3.39
C CYS A 23 4.76 -11.26 3.69
N LEU A 24 5.16 -10.04 3.36
CA LEU A 24 6.51 -9.57 3.58
C LEU A 24 6.59 -8.81 4.91
N LEU A 25 7.53 -9.21 5.75
CA LEU A 25 7.81 -8.50 6.99
C LEU A 25 8.71 -7.31 6.70
N PHE A 26 8.19 -6.10 6.91
CA PHE A 26 9.00 -4.87 6.86
C PHE A 26 9.71 -4.63 8.19
N ALA A 27 10.87 -3.98 8.10
CA ALA A 27 11.63 -3.58 9.27
C ALA A 27 10.83 -2.57 10.11
N PRO A 28 10.91 -2.63 11.45
CA PRO A 28 10.33 -1.62 12.31
C PRO A 28 10.85 -0.23 11.95
N HIS A 29 9.98 0.78 11.97
CA HIS A 29 10.32 2.19 11.70
C HIS A 29 10.94 2.46 10.31
N ALA A 30 10.71 1.59 9.32
CA ALA A 30 11.21 1.72 7.95
C ALA A 30 10.08 2.08 6.95
N PRO A 31 9.48 3.29 7.02
CA PRO A 31 8.41 3.69 6.11
C PRO A 31 8.83 3.71 4.64
N GLU A 32 10.14 3.84 4.36
CA GLU A 32 10.72 3.72 3.03
C GLU A 32 10.49 2.35 2.39
N GLN A 33 10.24 1.30 3.17
CA GLN A 33 9.86 0.01 2.61
C GLN A 33 8.39 0.01 2.14
N ASN A 34 7.48 0.67 2.85
CA ASN A 34 6.05 0.61 2.50
C ASN A 34 5.68 1.56 1.34
N PRO A 35 5.39 1.07 0.11
CA PRO A 35 5.04 1.94 -1.01
C PRO A 35 3.71 2.70 -0.81
N VAL A 36 2.84 2.22 0.08
CA VAL A 36 1.59 2.91 0.42
C VAL A 36 1.86 4.26 1.10
N GLU A 37 2.98 4.40 1.82
CA GLU A 37 3.33 5.67 2.47
C GLU A 37 3.59 6.77 1.44
N ASP A 38 4.16 6.45 0.27
CA ASP A 38 4.38 7.42 -0.81
C ASP A 38 3.05 7.88 -1.43
N VAL A 39 2.11 6.95 -1.65
CA VAL A 39 0.74 7.24 -2.12
C VAL A 39 0.06 8.19 -1.15
N TRP A 40 0.08 7.85 0.14
CA TRP A 40 -0.54 8.67 1.18
C TRP A 40 0.14 10.02 1.34
N LEU A 41 1.47 10.09 1.23
CA LEU A 41 2.21 11.35 1.30
C LEU A 41 1.78 12.30 0.18
N ARG A 42 1.62 11.80 -1.06
CA ARG A 42 1.09 12.60 -2.19
C ARG A 42 -0.31 13.13 -1.89
N GLY A 43 -1.22 12.28 -1.43
CA GLY A 43 -2.59 12.72 -1.06
C GLY A 43 -2.61 13.74 0.09
N LYS A 44 -1.82 13.51 1.15
CA LYS A 44 -1.69 14.43 2.28
C LYS A 44 -1.12 15.78 1.84
N ASN A 45 -0.12 15.78 0.97
CA ASN A 45 0.46 17.02 0.42
C ASN A 45 -0.51 17.78 -0.47
N PHE A 46 -1.32 17.08 -1.27
CA PHE A 46 -2.40 17.69 -2.03
C PHE A 46 -3.41 18.39 -1.12
N LEU A 47 -3.90 17.70 -0.08
CA LEU A 47 -4.83 18.29 0.89
C LEU A 47 -4.24 19.52 1.58
N ARG A 48 -2.96 19.47 1.99
CA ARG A 48 -2.25 20.60 2.61
C ARG A 48 -2.21 21.82 1.69
N LYS A 49 -1.89 21.63 0.40
CA LYS A 49 -1.89 22.70 -0.60
C LYS A 49 -3.30 23.27 -0.87
N HIS A 50 -4.34 22.47 -0.63
CA HIS A 50 -5.74 22.82 -0.85
C HIS A 50 -6.53 22.96 0.45
N PHE A 51 -5.87 23.31 1.56
CA PHE A 51 -6.53 23.45 2.87
C PHE A 51 -7.66 24.50 2.81
N TYR A 52 -7.52 25.51 1.96
CA TYR A 52 -8.53 26.54 1.77
C TYR A 52 -9.84 26.02 1.16
N LYS A 53 -9.82 24.88 0.45
CA LYS A 53 -11.01 24.20 -0.11
C LYS A 53 -11.66 23.22 0.87
N ASN A 54 -10.94 22.82 1.93
CA ASN A 54 -11.34 21.77 2.85
C ASN A 54 -11.55 22.35 4.27
N LYS A 55 -12.73 22.94 4.52
CA LYS A 55 -13.07 23.59 5.79
C LYS A 55 -13.69 22.65 6.82
N THR A 56 -14.06 21.44 6.42
CA THR A 56 -14.65 20.42 7.29
C THR A 56 -13.96 19.08 7.08
N PHE A 57 -14.01 18.22 8.09
CA PHE A 57 -13.48 16.86 7.97
C PHE A 57 -14.20 16.04 6.89
N ARG A 58 -15.50 16.28 6.67
CA ARG A 58 -16.28 15.67 5.58
C ARG A 58 -15.67 16.00 4.21
N GLN A 59 -15.30 17.27 3.99
CA GLN A 59 -14.66 17.69 2.74
C GLN A 59 -13.29 17.01 2.57
N VAL A 60 -12.47 16.95 3.63
CA VAL A 60 -11.20 16.22 3.61
C VAL A 60 -11.40 14.75 3.20
N LYS A 61 -12.40 14.08 3.80
CA LYS A 61 -12.73 12.68 3.52
C LYS A 61 -13.21 12.43 2.10
N SER A 62 -13.85 13.39 1.44
CA SER A 62 -14.20 13.29 0.01
C SER A 62 -12.98 13.58 -0.87
N CYS A 63 -12.30 14.69 -0.59
CA CYS A 63 -11.25 15.23 -1.43
C CYS A 63 -10.03 14.30 -1.54
N PHE A 64 -9.68 13.58 -0.47
CA PHE A 64 -8.56 12.64 -0.49
C PHE A 64 -8.75 11.47 -1.47
N PRO A 65 -9.79 10.61 -1.35
CA PRO A 65 -10.00 9.53 -2.31
C PRO A 65 -10.28 10.05 -3.72
N ASP A 66 -10.99 11.17 -3.88
CA ASP A 66 -11.22 11.79 -5.19
C ASP A 66 -9.88 12.15 -5.87
N PHE A 67 -8.92 12.66 -5.12
CA PHE A 67 -7.58 12.91 -5.64
C PHE A 67 -6.87 11.60 -5.97
N ILE A 68 -6.76 10.66 -5.02
CA ILE A 68 -6.01 9.41 -5.19
C ILE A 68 -6.53 8.59 -6.39
N ASN A 69 -7.85 8.50 -6.56
CA ASN A 69 -8.48 7.72 -7.64
C ASN A 69 -8.20 8.28 -9.03
N ASN A 70 -7.79 9.55 -9.13
CA ASN A 70 -7.46 10.23 -10.38
C ASN A 70 -5.95 10.33 -10.62
N GLN A 71 -5.14 9.52 -9.94
CA GLN A 71 -3.68 9.51 -10.08
C GLN A 71 -3.16 8.15 -10.49
N THR A 72 -2.15 8.13 -11.34
CA THR A 72 -1.31 6.96 -11.58
C THR A 72 -0.06 7.05 -10.70
N PHE A 73 0.20 6.00 -9.93
CA PHE A 73 1.34 5.92 -9.03
C PHE A 73 2.41 4.99 -9.61
N ASP A 74 3.33 5.57 -10.35
CA ASP A 74 4.50 4.86 -10.89
C ASP A 74 5.72 5.14 -10.01
N PHE A 75 5.89 4.34 -8.96
CA PHE A 75 7.04 4.43 -8.07
C PHE A 75 8.02 3.30 -8.40
N ASN A 76 9.28 3.64 -8.68
CA ASN A 76 10.36 2.67 -8.89
C ASN A 76 10.50 1.66 -7.74
N LYS A 77 10.03 2.00 -6.53
CA LYS A 77 10.01 1.14 -5.35
C LYS A 77 9.24 -0.17 -5.57
N ILE A 78 8.29 -0.23 -6.49
CA ILE A 78 7.57 -1.48 -6.80
C ILE A 78 8.54 -2.59 -7.26
N ASN A 79 9.65 -2.21 -7.90
CA ASN A 79 10.66 -3.15 -8.39
C ASN A 79 11.36 -3.91 -7.27
N TRP A 80 11.33 -3.41 -6.03
CA TRP A 80 11.85 -4.13 -4.86
C TRP A 80 11.02 -5.37 -4.54
N TYR A 81 9.75 -5.40 -4.98
CA TYR A 81 8.77 -6.42 -4.66
C TYR A 81 8.46 -7.37 -5.81
N LEU A 82 8.75 -6.99 -7.05
CA LEU A 82 8.45 -7.80 -8.24
C LEU A 82 9.36 -9.03 -8.41
N ASN A 83 10.55 -9.02 -7.81
CA ASN A 83 11.56 -10.07 -7.96
C ASN A 83 12.06 -10.61 -6.61
N ILE A 84 11.18 -10.74 -5.62
CA ILE A 84 11.60 -11.26 -4.32
C ILE A 84 11.92 -12.74 -4.46
N PRO A 85 13.18 -13.16 -4.18
CA PRO A 85 13.50 -14.57 -4.11
C PRO A 85 12.67 -15.20 -2.99
N GLN A 86 11.88 -16.22 -3.31
CA GLN A 86 11.22 -17.02 -2.29
C GLN A 86 12.31 -17.70 -1.45
N SER A 87 12.19 -17.62 -0.13
CA SER A 87 13.00 -18.41 0.79
C SER A 87 12.83 -19.89 0.45
N VAL A 88 13.94 -20.62 0.35
CA VAL A 88 13.98 -22.09 0.20
C VAL A 88 13.74 -22.73 1.57
#